data_AF-A0A8H3EUH1-F1
#
_entry.id   AF-A0A8H3EUH1-F1
#
_cell.length_a   1.000
_cell.length_b   1.000
_cell.length_c   1.000
_cell.angle_alpha   90.00
_cell.angle_beta   90.00
_cell.angle_gamma   90.00
#
_symmetry.space_group_name_H-M   'P 1'
#
loop_
_entity.id
_entity.type
_entity.pdbx_description
1 polymer ?
#
loop_
_entity_poly.entity_id
_entity_poly.type
_entity_poly.pdbx_seq_one_letter_code
_entity_poly.pdbx_strand_id
1 'polypeptide(L)'
;MLLFFEKFIPTKNSGELPCAKPSPSLTTKLLPKNESEIGTPKNPIVLAHGLLGFDQLHLAGPLLPGLQYWRGITEALAANGIEVITASVPASASIRERAEKLSGEIMSKAHGKSVNIIAGLDARYMISRLKPPNVNVMSLTTIASPHRGSAFADYVFDRIGPTNLPRIYRVLRTLRIDSDAFSQLTRRYMTEEFNPNTPDRKGVVYFSYGATVSPALWSAFRGSHRIVQAEEGPNDGLVSVASSRWGIYKGTLVDVSHLDLINWTNRLRWLVWQMTGNERKFNAIAFYLDIADMLAKEGF
;
A
#
# COMPACT_ATOMS: atom_id res chain seq x y z
N MET A 1 -6.59 9.94 13.58
CA MET A 1 -5.38 9.09 13.45
C MET A 1 -4.09 9.91 13.32
N LEU A 2 -4.03 10.93 12.44
CA LEU A 2 -2.87 11.86 12.34
C LEU A 2 -2.46 12.47 13.70
N LEU A 3 -3.43 12.99 14.45
CA LEU A 3 -3.22 13.57 15.80
C LEU A 3 -2.76 12.56 16.87
N PHE A 4 -2.84 11.25 16.59
CA PHE A 4 -2.43 10.22 17.55
C PHE A 4 -0.95 9.90 17.39
N PHE A 5 -0.46 9.75 16.15
CA PHE A 5 0.97 9.52 15.91
C PHE A 5 1.82 10.69 16.38
N GLU A 6 1.32 11.93 16.27
CA GLU A 6 1.98 13.12 16.84
C GLU A 6 2.27 12.99 18.35
N LYS A 7 1.44 12.26 19.11
CA LYS A 7 1.65 12.06 20.56
C LYS A 7 2.72 11.01 20.91
N PHE A 8 3.18 10.23 19.93
CA PHE A 8 4.30 9.27 20.11
C PHE A 8 5.59 9.74 19.44
N ILE A 9 5.54 10.85 18.70
CA ILE A 9 6.70 11.49 18.08
C ILE A 9 7.31 12.45 19.10
N PRO A 10 8.59 12.30 19.49
CA PRO A 10 9.20 13.21 20.47
C PRO A 10 9.25 14.65 19.94
N THR A 11 8.82 15.60 20.77
CA THR A 11 9.07 17.04 20.59
C THR A 11 10.38 17.40 21.29
N LYS A 12 11.52 17.41 20.58
CA LYS A 12 12.74 18.07 21.08
C LYS A 12 13.73 18.48 19.97
N ASN A 13 14.50 19.50 20.31
CA ASN A 13 15.15 20.50 19.48
C ASN A 13 16.13 20.01 18.40
N SER A 14 16.23 20.87 17.39
CA SER A 14 17.12 20.88 16.22
C SER A 14 18.60 20.65 16.56
N GLY A 15 19.12 19.48 16.20
CA GLY A 15 20.48 19.32 15.71
C GLY A 15 20.38 18.88 14.25
N GLU A 16 20.87 19.72 13.32
CA GLU A 16 20.99 19.34 11.92
C GLU A 16 22.02 18.22 11.79
N LEU A 17 21.56 17.03 11.44
CA LEU A 17 22.43 15.94 11.00
C LEU A 17 22.56 16.00 9.48
N PRO A 18 23.78 15.85 8.93
CA PRO A 18 24.05 16.10 7.53
C PRO A 18 23.26 15.15 6.62
N CYS A 19 22.57 15.75 5.65
CA CYS A 19 21.79 15.06 4.62
C CYS A 19 22.73 14.20 3.76
N ALA A 20 22.53 12.88 3.77
CA ALA A 20 23.20 11.98 2.85
C ALA A 20 22.74 12.29 1.42
N LYS A 21 23.70 12.53 0.51
CA LYS A 21 23.42 12.86 -0.89
C LYS A 21 22.69 11.69 -1.57
N PRO A 22 21.58 11.93 -2.29
CA PRO A 22 20.86 10.87 -2.98
C PRO A 22 21.72 10.28 -4.11
N SER A 23 21.75 8.95 -4.19
CA SER A 23 22.22 8.21 -5.36
C SER A 23 21.24 8.42 -6.54
N PRO A 24 21.71 8.34 -7.79
CA PRO A 24 20.88 8.69 -8.95
C PRO A 24 19.80 7.62 -9.15
N SER A 25 18.57 7.94 -8.75
CA SER A 25 17.37 7.15 -9.05
C SER A 25 16.79 7.59 -10.40
N LEU A 26 16.46 6.60 -11.25
CA LEU A 26 15.71 6.84 -12.49
C LEU A 26 14.43 7.61 -12.14
N THR A 27 14.35 8.83 -12.65
CA THR A 27 13.27 9.77 -12.37
C THR A 27 12.16 9.55 -13.39
N THR A 28 11.13 8.79 -13.06
CA THR A 28 9.95 8.71 -13.93
C THR A 28 8.88 9.66 -13.41
N LYS A 29 8.86 10.89 -13.92
CA LYS A 29 7.61 11.67 -13.93
C LYS A 29 6.67 10.92 -14.86
N LEU A 30 5.61 10.32 -14.31
CA LEU A 30 4.55 9.67 -15.10
C LEU A 30 3.85 10.76 -15.92
N LEU A 31 4.26 10.95 -17.17
CA LEU A 31 3.54 11.77 -18.13
C LEU A 31 2.27 11.01 -18.54
N PRO A 32 1.12 11.67 -18.70
CA PRO A 32 -0.10 11.01 -19.14
C PRO A 32 0.11 10.44 -20.55
N LYS A 33 0.03 9.11 -20.70
CA LYS A 33 -0.15 8.45 -21.99
C LYS A 33 -1.59 8.66 -22.45
N ASN A 34 -1.82 8.80 -23.76
CA ASN A 34 -3.17 8.81 -24.31
C ASN A 34 -3.84 7.45 -24.09
N GLU A 35 -5.13 7.45 -23.74
CA GLU A 35 -5.90 6.23 -23.43
C GLU A 35 -5.85 5.18 -24.57
N SER A 36 -5.67 5.61 -25.83
CA SER A 36 -5.60 4.73 -27.00
C SER A 36 -4.29 3.93 -27.17
N GLU A 37 -3.28 4.09 -26.29
CA GLU A 37 -1.97 3.41 -26.39
C GLU A 37 -1.70 2.39 -25.27
N ILE A 38 -2.68 2.16 -24.38
CA ILE A 38 -2.51 1.26 -23.23
C ILE A 38 -2.75 -0.18 -23.68
N GLY A 39 -1.75 -1.05 -23.52
CA GLY A 39 -1.91 -2.48 -23.77
C GLY A 39 -2.90 -3.12 -22.79
N THR A 40 -3.76 -4.02 -23.29
CA THR A 40 -4.68 -4.81 -22.46
C THR A 40 -4.00 -6.11 -22.01
N PRO A 41 -3.89 -6.38 -20.69
CA PRO A 41 -3.41 -7.66 -20.20
C PRO A 41 -4.31 -8.82 -20.64
N LYS A 42 -3.73 -10.00 -20.83
CA LYS A 42 -4.44 -11.23 -21.20
C LYS A 42 -5.35 -11.73 -20.08
N ASN A 43 -4.97 -11.48 -18.83
CA ASN A 43 -5.67 -11.97 -17.66
C ASN A 43 -6.29 -10.83 -16.84
N PRO A 44 -7.46 -11.04 -16.21
CA PRO A 44 -8.09 -10.06 -15.34
C PRO A 44 -7.16 -9.53 -14.26
N ILE A 45 -7.30 -8.25 -13.92
CA ILE A 45 -6.60 -7.61 -12.81
C ILE A 45 -7.45 -7.71 -11.56
N VAL A 46 -6.92 -8.34 -10.50
CA VAL A 46 -7.50 -8.33 -9.16
C VAL A 46 -6.91 -7.18 -8.37
N LEU A 47 -7.78 -6.31 -7.82
CA LEU A 47 -7.39 -5.21 -6.94
C LEU A 47 -7.80 -5.52 -5.50
N ALA A 48 -6.85 -5.51 -4.57
CA ALA A 48 -7.10 -5.65 -3.13
C ALA A 48 -6.34 -4.57 -2.35
N HIS A 49 -7.02 -3.90 -1.41
CA HIS A 49 -6.40 -2.82 -0.63
C HIS A 49 -5.50 -3.36 0.49
N GLY A 50 -4.58 -2.53 1.00
CA GLY A 50 -3.68 -2.87 2.11
C GLY A 50 -4.32 -2.80 3.50
N LEU A 51 -3.50 -2.95 4.55
CA LEU A 51 -3.92 -2.72 5.94
C LEU A 51 -4.33 -1.24 6.11
N LEU A 52 -5.42 -1.00 6.81
CA LEU A 52 -6.14 0.28 6.95
C LEU A 52 -6.79 0.83 5.67
N GLY A 53 -6.80 0.06 4.58
CA GLY A 53 -7.66 0.35 3.43
C GLY A 53 -9.14 0.12 3.77
N PHE A 54 -10.03 0.78 3.05
CA PHE A 54 -11.48 0.68 3.19
C PHE A 54 -12.07 0.36 1.82
N ASP A 55 -12.94 -0.63 1.67
CA ASP A 55 -13.62 -0.85 0.37
C ASP A 55 -14.61 0.28 0.06
N GLN A 56 -15.39 0.68 1.07
CA GLN A 56 -16.40 1.72 0.96
C GLN A 56 -16.54 2.50 2.28
N LEU A 57 -16.24 3.80 2.26
CA LEU A 57 -16.36 4.68 3.42
C LEU A 57 -17.69 5.44 3.39
N HIS A 58 -18.65 5.03 4.24
CA HIS A 58 -19.93 5.73 4.42
C HIS A 58 -19.77 6.88 5.43
N LEU A 59 -19.48 8.08 4.94
CA LEU A 59 -19.13 9.24 5.76
C LEU A 59 -20.34 9.98 6.38
N ALA A 60 -21.58 9.70 5.97
CA ALA A 60 -22.77 10.41 6.44
C ALA A 60 -23.99 9.48 6.66
N GLY A 61 -23.75 8.29 7.22
CA GLY A 61 -24.78 7.26 7.35
C GLY A 61 -25.15 6.61 6.00
N PRO A 62 -26.12 5.68 5.99
CA PRO A 62 -26.49 4.88 4.80
C PRO A 62 -27.12 5.68 3.66
N LEU A 63 -27.32 6.99 3.82
CA LEU A 63 -28.03 7.87 2.88
C LEU A 63 -27.12 8.52 1.82
N LEU A 64 -25.79 8.45 1.95
CA LEU A 64 -24.85 8.93 0.92
C LEU A 64 -24.04 7.76 0.32
N PRO A 65 -23.79 7.73 -1.00
CA PRO A 65 -23.00 6.70 -1.63
C PRO A 65 -21.60 6.67 -1.01
N GLY A 66 -21.22 5.51 -0.47
CA GLY A 66 -19.94 5.38 0.21
C GLY A 66 -18.76 5.54 -0.74
N LEU A 67 -17.67 6.12 -0.24
CA LEU A 67 -16.48 6.43 -1.03
C LEU A 67 -15.71 5.14 -1.33
N GLN A 68 -15.63 4.76 -2.60
CA GLN A 68 -14.93 3.54 -3.03
C GLN A 68 -13.42 3.75 -3.07
N TYR A 69 -12.65 2.79 -2.57
CA TYR A 69 -11.18 2.81 -2.59
C TYR A 69 -10.61 3.03 -4.00
N TRP A 70 -11.21 2.34 -4.96
CA TRP A 70 -10.76 2.26 -6.35
C TRP A 70 -11.47 3.25 -7.29
N ARG A 71 -12.19 4.24 -6.75
CA ARG A 71 -13.00 5.16 -7.56
C ARG A 71 -12.16 5.83 -8.65
N GLY A 72 -12.59 5.67 -9.90
CA GLY A 72 -11.93 6.17 -11.09
C GLY A 72 -10.84 5.24 -11.64
N ILE A 73 -10.24 4.38 -10.81
CA ILE A 73 -9.23 3.40 -11.26
C ILE A 73 -9.93 2.23 -11.96
N THR A 74 -10.96 1.67 -11.33
CA THR A 74 -11.75 0.57 -11.92
C THR A 74 -12.40 0.96 -13.24
N GLU A 75 -12.94 2.18 -13.31
CA GLU A 75 -13.62 2.72 -14.48
C GLU A 75 -12.63 3.00 -15.61
N ALA A 76 -11.46 3.58 -15.30
CA ALA A 76 -10.43 3.82 -16.29
C ALA A 76 -9.85 2.52 -16.86
N LEU A 77 -9.59 1.52 -16.01
CA LEU A 77 -9.13 0.20 -16.46
C LEU A 77 -10.18 -0.48 -17.36
N ALA A 78 -11.45 -0.48 -16.93
CA ALA A 78 -12.54 -1.06 -17.71
C ALA A 78 -12.77 -0.33 -19.04
N ALA A 79 -12.64 1.00 -19.07
CA ALA A 79 -12.71 1.79 -20.31
C ALA A 79 -11.61 1.43 -21.32
N ASN A 80 -10.49 0.89 -20.85
CA ASN A 80 -9.39 0.38 -21.68
C ASN A 80 -9.51 -1.13 -21.97
N GLY A 81 -10.70 -1.70 -21.81
CA GLY A 81 -10.99 -3.11 -22.11
C GLY A 81 -10.41 -4.11 -21.10
N ILE A 82 -9.92 -3.64 -19.96
CA ILE A 82 -9.30 -4.49 -18.93
C ILE A 82 -10.38 -5.02 -17.99
N GLU A 83 -10.48 -6.33 -17.86
CA GLU A 83 -11.36 -6.96 -16.88
C GLU A 83 -10.79 -6.76 -15.46
N VAL A 84 -11.58 -6.13 -14.58
CA VAL A 84 -11.16 -5.81 -13.20
C VAL A 84 -12.03 -6.54 -12.20
N ILE A 85 -11.37 -7.21 -11.24
CA ILE A 85 -11.99 -7.89 -10.11
C ILE A 85 -11.59 -7.14 -8.84
N THR A 86 -12.53 -6.52 -8.15
CA THR A 86 -12.26 -5.92 -6.83
C THR A 86 -12.51 -6.95 -5.72
N ALA A 87 -11.50 -7.18 -4.88
CA ALA A 87 -11.57 -8.04 -3.72
C ALA A 87 -11.56 -7.22 -2.41
N SER A 88 -12.55 -7.49 -1.56
CA SER A 88 -12.71 -6.86 -0.24
C SER A 88 -12.02 -7.68 0.83
N VAL A 89 -11.16 -7.06 1.64
CA VAL A 89 -10.43 -7.71 2.73
C VAL A 89 -10.59 -6.93 4.03
N PRO A 90 -10.56 -7.57 5.22
CA PRO A 90 -10.72 -6.85 6.47
C PRO A 90 -9.62 -5.79 6.65
N ALA A 91 -10.00 -4.55 6.93
CA ALA A 91 -9.09 -3.41 7.02
C ALA A 91 -7.98 -3.59 8.07
N SER A 92 -8.18 -4.45 9.06
CA SER A 92 -7.47 -4.35 10.32
C SER A 92 -7.11 -5.69 10.96
N ALA A 93 -7.34 -6.78 10.22
CA ALA A 93 -7.06 -8.16 10.63
C ALA A 93 -5.64 -8.61 10.27
N SER A 94 -5.26 -9.80 10.75
CA SER A 94 -3.95 -10.40 10.46
C SER A 94 -3.74 -10.68 8.96
N ILE A 95 -2.48 -10.82 8.53
CA ILE A 95 -2.13 -11.16 7.15
C ILE A 95 -2.80 -12.46 6.71
N ARG A 96 -2.89 -13.47 7.60
CA ARG A 96 -3.55 -14.74 7.32
C ARG A 96 -5.04 -14.57 7.04
N GLU A 97 -5.78 -13.93 7.94
CA GLU A 97 -7.23 -13.77 7.79
C GLU A 97 -7.57 -12.94 6.54
N ARG A 98 -6.77 -11.90 6.27
CA ARG A 98 -6.89 -11.11 5.04
C ARG A 98 -6.62 -11.95 3.80
N ALA A 99 -5.61 -12.83 3.82
CA ALA A 99 -5.30 -13.74 2.73
C ALA A 99 -6.41 -14.78 2.49
N GLU A 100 -7.03 -15.30 3.55
CA GLU A 100 -8.17 -16.23 3.47
C GLU A 100 -9.38 -15.55 2.84
N LYS A 101 -9.68 -14.31 3.25
CA LYS A 101 -10.75 -13.52 2.63
C LYS A 101 -10.45 -13.21 1.16
N LEU A 102 -9.23 -12.75 0.85
CA LEU A 102 -8.78 -12.49 -0.52
C LEU A 102 -8.94 -13.72 -1.41
N SER A 103 -8.54 -14.89 -0.89
CA SER A 103 -8.69 -16.17 -1.56
C SER A 103 -10.16 -16.45 -1.94
N GLY A 104 -11.09 -16.28 -1.00
CA GLY A 104 -12.52 -16.51 -1.24
C GLY A 104 -13.13 -15.53 -2.26
N GLU A 105 -12.73 -14.25 -2.21
CA GLU A 105 -13.15 -13.24 -3.18
C GLU A 105 -12.68 -13.58 -4.59
N ILE A 106 -11.43 -14.01 -4.76
CA ILE A 106 -10.89 -14.37 -6.09
C ILE A 106 -11.57 -15.65 -6.61
N MET A 107 -11.69 -16.68 -5.78
CA MET A 107 -12.35 -17.94 -6.18
C MET A 107 -13.78 -17.72 -6.65
N SER A 108 -14.53 -16.82 -5.99
CA SER A 108 -15.92 -16.53 -6.36
C SER A 108 -16.07 -15.66 -7.61
N LYS A 109 -15.13 -14.74 -7.86
CA LYS A 109 -15.25 -13.70 -8.91
C LYS A 109 -14.41 -13.95 -10.16
N ALA A 110 -13.33 -14.72 -10.07
CA ALA A 110 -12.45 -15.00 -11.21
C ALA A 110 -13.01 -16.07 -12.14
N HIS A 111 -14.02 -16.84 -11.71
CA HIS A 111 -14.66 -17.89 -12.50
C HIS A 111 -13.66 -18.88 -13.16
N GLY A 112 -12.57 -19.19 -12.45
CA GLY A 112 -11.52 -20.11 -12.91
C GLY A 112 -10.52 -19.51 -13.91
N LYS A 113 -10.63 -18.23 -14.26
CA LYS A 113 -9.63 -17.53 -15.08
C LYS A 113 -8.30 -17.42 -14.32
N SER A 114 -7.20 -17.40 -15.07
CA SER A 114 -5.92 -16.97 -14.51
C SER A 114 -5.97 -15.48 -14.23
N VAL A 115 -5.24 -14.98 -13.23
CA VAL A 115 -5.36 -13.57 -12.77
C VAL A 115 -4.01 -12.91 -12.52
N ASN A 116 -3.98 -11.58 -12.69
CA ASN A 116 -2.90 -10.69 -12.26
C ASN A 116 -3.34 -9.95 -11.00
N ILE A 117 -2.58 -10.02 -9.90
CA ILE A 117 -3.00 -9.42 -8.62
C ILE A 117 -2.21 -8.13 -8.38
N ILE A 118 -2.90 -7.05 -7.98
CA ILE A 118 -2.29 -5.85 -7.40
C ILE A 118 -2.76 -5.75 -5.95
N ALA A 119 -1.85 -6.08 -5.03
CA ALA A 119 -2.13 -6.21 -3.60
C ALA A 119 -0.84 -6.20 -2.77
N GLY A 120 -0.90 -6.54 -1.48
CA GLY A 120 0.24 -6.52 -0.57
C GLY A 120 0.65 -7.89 -0.04
N LEU A 121 0.98 -7.92 1.25
CA LEU A 121 1.51 -9.09 1.94
C LEU A 121 0.49 -10.24 2.07
N ASP A 122 -0.79 -9.92 2.15
CA ASP A 122 -1.89 -10.90 2.13
C ASP A 122 -1.91 -11.72 0.84
N ALA A 123 -1.68 -11.10 -0.32
CA ALA A 123 -1.55 -11.84 -1.57
C ALA A 123 -0.31 -12.75 -1.59
N ARG A 124 0.84 -12.30 -1.07
CA ARG A 124 2.02 -13.17 -0.92
C ARG A 124 1.73 -14.38 -0.04
N TYR A 125 1.06 -14.17 1.10
CA TYR A 125 0.66 -15.24 1.99
C TYR A 125 -0.32 -16.20 1.31
N MET A 126 -1.33 -15.69 0.62
CA MET A 126 -2.31 -16.48 -0.13
C MET A 126 -1.62 -17.37 -1.18
N ILE A 127 -0.77 -16.78 -2.02
CA ILE A 127 -0.08 -17.48 -3.11
C ILE A 127 0.84 -18.57 -2.58
N SER A 128 1.59 -18.28 -1.51
CA SER A 128 2.63 -19.17 -0.98
C SER A 128 2.09 -20.23 -0.02
N ARG A 129 1.17 -19.86 0.88
CA ARG A 129 0.69 -20.72 1.98
C ARG A 129 -0.66 -21.36 1.67
N LEU A 130 -1.64 -20.55 1.28
CA LEU A 130 -3.02 -21.02 1.12
C LEU A 130 -3.20 -21.82 -0.17
N LYS A 131 -2.52 -21.41 -1.25
CA LYS A 131 -2.54 -22.06 -2.57
C LYS A 131 -3.95 -22.46 -2.99
N PRO A 132 -4.90 -21.51 -3.06
CA PRO A 132 -6.29 -21.85 -3.30
C PRO A 132 -6.48 -22.70 -4.55
N PRO A 133 -7.32 -23.75 -4.47
CA PRO A 133 -7.66 -24.54 -5.64
C PRO A 133 -8.38 -23.64 -6.66
N ASN A 134 -8.12 -23.87 -7.94
CA ASN A 134 -8.75 -23.15 -9.06
C ASN A 134 -8.45 -21.64 -9.14
N VAL A 135 -7.41 -21.16 -8.44
CA VAL A 135 -6.87 -19.82 -8.63
C VAL A 135 -5.49 -19.95 -9.24
N ASN A 136 -5.38 -19.62 -10.53
CA ASN A 136 -4.09 -19.56 -11.21
C ASN A 136 -3.59 -18.11 -11.23
N VAL A 137 -2.62 -17.80 -10.37
CA VAL A 137 -2.04 -16.45 -10.30
C VAL A 137 -0.86 -16.37 -11.26
N MET A 138 -0.91 -15.45 -12.22
CA MET A 138 0.16 -15.23 -13.19
C MET A 138 1.19 -14.22 -12.69
N SER A 139 0.71 -13.15 -12.03
CA SER A 139 1.58 -12.15 -11.43
C SER A 139 1.03 -11.58 -10.12
N LEU A 140 1.94 -11.07 -9.30
CA LEU A 140 1.63 -10.21 -8.15
C LEU A 140 2.45 -8.92 -8.26
N THR A 141 1.77 -7.78 -8.33
CA THR A 141 2.38 -6.45 -8.23
C THR A 141 2.09 -5.86 -6.86
N THR A 142 3.14 -5.54 -6.11
CA THR A 142 3.01 -4.84 -4.83
C THR A 142 3.39 -3.36 -4.96
N ILE A 143 2.69 -2.51 -4.20
CA ILE A 143 2.93 -1.07 -4.18
C ILE A 143 3.18 -0.66 -2.73
N ALA A 144 4.38 -0.15 -2.45
CA ALA A 144 4.81 0.30 -1.12
C ALA A 144 4.55 -0.70 0.01
N SER A 145 4.59 -2.01 -0.27
CA SER A 145 4.33 -3.04 0.74
C SER A 145 5.56 -3.25 1.63
N PRO A 146 5.43 -3.33 2.97
CA PRO A 146 6.59 -3.47 3.86
C PRO A 146 7.12 -4.92 3.88
N HIS A 147 7.73 -5.38 2.78
CA HIS A 147 8.22 -6.76 2.66
C HIS A 147 9.32 -7.12 3.67
N ARG A 148 10.02 -6.13 4.21
CA ARG A 148 11.02 -6.28 5.28
C ARG A 148 10.59 -5.57 6.56
N GLY A 149 9.30 -5.29 6.70
CA GLY A 149 8.72 -4.54 7.81
C GLY A 149 8.99 -3.04 7.73
N SER A 150 8.77 -2.35 8.85
CA SER A 150 8.97 -0.91 8.97
C SER A 150 9.58 -0.57 10.33
N ALA A 151 10.61 0.26 10.35
CA ALA A 151 11.18 0.84 11.57
C ALA A 151 10.15 1.66 12.34
N PHE A 152 9.14 2.22 11.65
CA PHE A 152 8.03 2.86 12.34
C PHE A 152 7.13 1.85 13.06
N ALA A 153 6.89 0.68 12.47
CA ALA A 153 6.18 -0.39 13.13
C ALA A 153 6.95 -0.89 14.36
N ASP A 154 8.27 -1.06 14.24
CA ASP A 154 9.14 -1.40 15.37
C ASP A 154 9.09 -0.33 16.47
N TYR A 155 9.24 0.95 16.11
CA TYR A 155 9.18 2.05 17.07
C TYR A 155 7.87 2.07 17.85
N VAL A 156 6.74 1.89 17.17
CA VAL A 156 5.43 1.81 17.81
C VAL A 156 5.34 0.55 18.68
N PHE A 157 5.81 -0.60 18.19
CA PHE A 157 5.82 -1.87 18.93
C PHE A 157 6.67 -1.82 20.21
N ASP A 158 7.86 -1.24 20.15
CA ASP A 158 8.75 -1.10 21.31
C ASP A 158 8.18 -0.14 22.36
N ARG A 159 7.52 0.93 21.91
CA ARG A 159 6.78 1.86 22.79
C ARG A 159 5.51 1.25 23.38
N ILE A 160 5.01 0.16 22.81
CA ILE A 160 3.88 -0.64 23.32
C ILE A 160 4.33 -1.59 24.46
N GLY A 161 5.62 -1.68 24.78
CA GLY A 161 6.13 -2.43 25.95
C GLY A 161 5.41 -2.11 27.27
N PRO A 162 5.54 -2.97 28.30
CA PRO A 162 4.57 -3.18 29.39
C PRO A 162 4.09 -1.95 30.17
N THR A 163 4.79 -0.83 30.10
CA THR A 163 4.48 0.43 30.80
C THR A 163 3.41 1.29 30.11
N ASN A 164 3.15 1.13 28.80
CA ASN A 164 2.25 2.01 28.01
C ASN A 164 1.02 1.31 27.37
N LEU A 165 0.85 0.01 27.62
CA LEU A 165 -0.19 -0.86 27.06
C LEU A 165 -1.62 -0.24 27.05
N PRO A 166 -2.15 0.38 28.14
CA PRO A 166 -3.58 0.69 28.21
C PRO A 166 -4.05 1.78 27.24
N ARG A 167 -3.20 2.77 26.92
CA ARG A 167 -3.56 3.88 26.03
C ARG A 167 -3.55 3.44 24.56
N ILE A 168 -2.58 2.63 24.17
CA ILE A 168 -2.44 2.18 22.79
C ILE A 168 -3.42 1.06 22.48
N TYR A 169 -3.63 0.09 23.37
CA TYR A 169 -4.70 -0.90 23.18
C TYR A 169 -6.08 -0.26 23.09
N ARG A 170 -6.33 0.82 23.83
CA ARG A 170 -7.59 1.57 23.72
C ARG A 170 -7.74 2.16 22.32
N VAL A 171 -6.68 2.72 21.74
CA VAL A 171 -6.74 3.30 20.39
C VAL A 171 -6.75 2.25 19.29
N LEU A 172 -5.95 1.19 19.38
CA LEU A 172 -6.02 0.04 18.48
C LEU A 172 -7.44 -0.55 18.49
N ARG A 173 -8.04 -0.73 19.68
CA ARG A 173 -9.43 -1.16 19.84
C ARG A 173 -10.43 -0.15 19.25
N THR A 174 -10.23 1.16 19.44
CA THR A 174 -11.07 2.21 18.83
C THR A 174 -10.98 2.22 17.31
N LEU A 175 -9.80 1.95 16.75
CA LEU A 175 -9.56 1.84 15.31
C LEU A 175 -9.84 0.43 14.76
N ARG A 176 -10.26 -0.51 15.62
CA ARG A 176 -10.46 -1.94 15.33
C ARG A 176 -9.23 -2.63 14.73
N ILE A 177 -8.03 -2.11 14.99
CA ILE A 177 -6.75 -2.70 14.58
C ILE A 177 -6.40 -3.81 15.55
N ASP A 178 -6.33 -5.03 15.03
CA ASP A 178 -5.85 -6.15 15.81
C ASP A 178 -4.36 -5.92 16.12
N SER A 179 -3.97 -6.11 17.38
CA SER A 179 -2.56 -5.97 17.80
C SER A 179 -1.63 -6.85 16.98
N ASP A 180 -2.16 -7.99 16.53
CA ASP A 180 -1.47 -8.96 15.70
C ASP A 180 -1.27 -8.44 14.28
N ALA A 181 -2.18 -7.65 13.73
CA ALA A 181 -2.01 -7.06 12.41
C ALA A 181 -0.85 -6.05 12.38
N PHE A 182 -0.67 -5.29 13.46
CA PHE A 182 0.41 -4.31 13.55
C PHE A 182 1.77 -4.97 13.87
N SER A 183 1.80 -5.96 14.77
CA SER A 183 3.04 -6.70 15.07
C SER A 183 3.60 -7.43 13.84
N GLN A 184 2.71 -7.86 12.95
CA GLN A 184 3.07 -8.48 11.68
C GLN A 184 3.72 -7.50 10.67
N LEU A 185 3.75 -6.19 10.93
CA LEU A 185 4.47 -5.21 10.11
C LEU A 185 5.88 -4.89 10.63
N THR A 186 6.29 -5.47 11.75
CA THR A 186 7.63 -5.28 12.33
C THR A 186 8.71 -5.90 11.45
N ARG A 187 9.91 -5.33 11.47
CA ARG A 187 11.06 -5.86 10.70
C ARG A 187 11.44 -7.26 11.17
N ARG A 188 11.36 -7.49 12.49
CA ARG A 188 11.62 -8.79 13.09
C ARG A 188 10.66 -9.86 12.58
N TYR A 189 9.34 -9.63 12.70
CA TYR A 189 8.35 -10.58 12.19
C TYR A 189 8.53 -10.84 10.69
N MET A 190 8.75 -9.79 9.89
CA MET A 190 8.92 -9.96 8.45
C MET A 190 10.15 -10.79 8.08
N THR A 191 11.25 -10.63 8.80
CA THR A 191 12.53 -11.31 8.53
C THR A 191 12.58 -12.72 9.10
N GLU A 192 12.09 -12.92 10.32
CA GLU A 192 12.22 -14.19 11.05
C GLU A 192 11.05 -15.14 10.80
N GLU A 193 9.84 -14.59 10.58
CA GLU A 193 8.61 -15.39 10.50
C GLU A 193 8.00 -15.36 9.10
N PHE A 194 7.68 -14.17 8.58
CA PHE A 194 6.90 -14.07 7.35
C PHE A 194 7.66 -14.55 6.12
N ASN A 195 8.81 -13.93 5.79
CA ASN A 195 9.53 -14.22 4.55
C ASN A 195 10.06 -15.65 4.46
N PRO A 196 10.65 -16.26 5.52
CA PRO A 196 11.08 -17.65 5.47
C PRO A 196 9.92 -18.62 5.21
N ASN A 197 8.74 -18.31 5.73
CA ASN A 197 7.56 -19.16 5.58
C ASN A 197 6.74 -18.87 4.32
N THR A 198 6.97 -17.75 3.63
CA THR A 198 6.22 -17.30 2.43
C THR A 198 7.13 -17.14 1.20
N PRO A 199 7.85 -18.21 0.78
CA PRO A 199 8.67 -18.15 -0.43
C PRO A 199 7.82 -17.93 -1.67
N ASP A 200 8.43 -17.31 -2.69
CA ASP A 200 7.80 -17.10 -3.98
C ASP A 200 7.45 -18.43 -4.65
N ARG A 201 6.28 -18.47 -5.30
CA ARG A 201 5.78 -19.68 -5.96
C ARG A 201 6.28 -19.74 -7.40
N LYS A 202 6.84 -20.88 -7.79
CA LYS A 202 7.21 -21.16 -9.18
C LYS A 202 6.00 -20.96 -10.10
N GLY A 203 6.22 -20.23 -11.21
CA GLY A 203 5.18 -19.92 -12.19
C GLY A 203 4.44 -18.60 -11.93
N VAL A 204 4.69 -17.92 -10.81
CA VAL A 204 4.17 -16.58 -10.52
C VAL A 204 5.30 -15.57 -10.67
N VAL A 205 5.03 -14.47 -11.37
CA VAL A 205 5.99 -13.35 -11.48
C VAL A 205 5.64 -12.25 -10.48
N TYR A 206 6.66 -11.76 -9.77
CA TYR A 206 6.49 -10.77 -8.72
C TYR A 206 7.08 -9.44 -9.17
N PHE A 207 6.27 -8.39 -9.12
CA PHE A 207 6.66 -7.01 -9.39
C PHE A 207 6.49 -6.17 -8.13
N SER A 208 7.28 -5.11 -8.01
CA SER A 208 7.09 -4.15 -6.92
C SER A 208 7.42 -2.71 -7.32
N TYR A 209 6.71 -1.80 -6.67
CA TYR A 209 6.95 -0.36 -6.71
C TYR A 209 7.16 0.17 -5.29
N GLY A 210 8.08 1.11 -5.13
CA GLY A 210 8.24 1.88 -3.90
C GLY A 210 7.69 3.29 -4.06
N ALA A 211 7.63 4.02 -2.96
CA ALA A 211 7.31 5.44 -2.97
C ALA A 211 8.24 6.20 -2.02
N THR A 212 8.44 7.48 -2.30
CA THR A 212 9.17 8.38 -1.42
C THR A 212 8.53 9.75 -1.41
N VAL A 213 8.57 10.41 -0.26
CA VAL A 213 8.05 11.77 -0.08
C VAL A 213 9.03 12.60 0.73
N SER A 214 9.17 13.88 0.39
CA SER A 214 9.80 14.87 1.26
C SER A 214 8.70 15.65 2.00
N PRO A 215 8.33 15.27 3.23
CA PRO A 215 7.19 15.88 3.92
C PRO A 215 7.48 17.33 4.32
N ALA A 216 6.52 18.22 4.05
CA ALA A 216 6.55 19.59 4.56
C ALA A 216 6.60 19.64 6.10
N LEU A 217 7.01 20.78 6.66
CA LEU A 217 7.21 20.97 8.10
C LEU A 217 5.96 20.58 8.95
N TRP A 218 4.77 20.83 8.40
CA TRP A 218 3.47 20.61 9.05
C TRP A 218 2.79 19.29 8.63
N SER A 219 3.50 18.39 7.95
CA SER A 219 2.93 17.08 7.58
C SER A 219 2.85 16.15 8.79
N ALA A 220 1.71 15.49 8.98
CA ALA A 220 1.54 14.53 10.06
C ALA A 220 2.40 13.26 9.91
N PHE A 221 2.93 12.96 8.71
CA PHE A 221 3.92 11.88 8.55
C PHE A 221 5.34 12.33 8.82
N ARG A 222 5.58 13.59 9.18
CA ARG A 222 6.95 14.08 9.41
C ARG A 222 7.66 13.25 10.47
N GLY A 223 6.99 12.88 11.56
CA GLY A 223 7.64 12.08 12.61
C GLY A 223 7.87 10.62 12.22
N SER A 224 6.87 9.95 11.64
CA SER A 224 7.04 8.57 11.15
C SER A 224 8.09 8.51 10.02
N HIS A 225 8.04 9.46 9.09
CA HIS A 225 9.06 9.63 8.05
C HIS A 225 10.44 9.81 8.66
N ARG A 226 10.62 10.65 9.69
CA ARG A 226 11.94 10.86 10.33
C ARG A 226 12.48 9.59 10.97
N ILE A 227 11.63 8.79 11.59
CA ILE A 227 12.01 7.49 12.19
C ILE A 227 12.51 6.55 11.07
N VAL A 228 11.70 6.35 10.03
CA VAL A 228 12.07 5.49 8.90
C VAL A 228 13.28 6.04 8.16
N GLN A 229 13.38 7.36 7.97
CA GLN A 229 14.51 8.01 7.29
C GLN A 229 15.82 7.79 8.04
N ALA A 230 15.80 7.82 9.37
CA ALA A 230 16.99 7.64 10.19
C ALA A 230 17.51 6.20 10.14
N GLU A 231 16.62 5.21 10.07
CA GLU A 231 16.98 3.79 10.16
C GLU A 231 17.06 3.07 8.80
N GLU A 232 16.24 3.47 7.83
CA GLU A 232 16.05 2.75 6.56
C GLU A 232 16.24 3.63 5.31
N GLY A 233 16.35 4.95 5.47
CA GLY A 233 16.57 5.89 4.36
C GLY A 233 15.28 6.35 3.65
N PRO A 234 15.33 6.64 2.32
CA PRO A 234 14.20 7.19 1.58
C PRO A 234 12.92 6.37 1.77
N ASN A 235 11.81 7.06 2.08
CA ASN A 235 10.56 6.42 2.45
C ASN A 235 9.34 7.28 2.11
N ASP A 236 8.16 6.67 2.14
CA ASP A 236 6.86 7.30 1.83
C ASP A 236 6.14 7.85 3.08
N GLY A 237 6.83 7.87 4.23
CA GLY A 237 6.30 8.22 5.53
C GLY A 237 5.95 7.03 6.43
N LEU A 238 5.83 5.81 5.90
CA LEU A 238 5.56 4.60 6.69
C LEU A 238 6.45 3.41 6.29
N VAL A 239 6.80 3.29 5.01
CA VAL A 239 7.57 2.18 4.46
C VAL A 239 8.76 2.72 3.68
N SER A 240 9.93 2.14 3.93
CA SER A 240 11.14 2.50 3.20
C SER A 240 11.12 1.94 1.77
N VAL A 241 11.80 2.64 0.86
CA VAL A 241 12.00 2.16 -0.51
C VAL A 241 12.70 0.80 -0.49
N ALA A 242 13.66 0.59 0.41
CA ALA A 242 14.36 -0.69 0.57
C ALA A 242 13.41 -1.82 0.99
N SER A 243 12.53 -1.57 1.97
CA SER A 243 11.55 -2.56 2.42
C SER A 243 10.49 -2.85 1.35
N SER A 244 10.14 -1.87 0.51
CA SER A 244 9.16 -2.04 -0.57
C SER A 244 9.57 -2.97 -1.72
N ARG A 245 10.87 -3.24 -1.88
CA ARG A 245 11.41 -4.00 -3.01
C ARG A 245 11.14 -5.50 -2.86
N TRP A 246 10.46 -6.09 -3.83
CA TRP A 246 10.24 -7.54 -3.95
C TRP A 246 10.16 -7.99 -5.41
N GLY A 247 10.72 -9.15 -5.74
CA GLY A 247 10.78 -9.62 -7.13
C GLY A 247 11.45 -8.59 -8.06
N ILE A 248 10.85 -8.38 -9.23
CA ILE A 248 11.30 -7.40 -10.23
C ILE A 248 10.84 -6.01 -9.80
N TYR A 249 11.78 -5.20 -9.31
CA TYR A 249 11.50 -3.82 -8.90
C TYR A 249 11.35 -2.91 -10.13
N LYS A 250 10.17 -2.29 -10.27
CA LYS A 250 9.83 -1.48 -11.45
C LYS A 250 10.12 0.01 -11.27
N GLY A 251 10.16 0.52 -10.04
CA GLY A 251 10.57 1.91 -9.79
C GLY A 251 10.08 2.48 -8.47
N THR A 252 10.49 3.73 -8.21
CA THR A 252 10.09 4.51 -7.04
C THR A 252 9.24 5.70 -7.47
N LEU A 253 8.04 5.82 -6.92
CA LEU A 253 7.17 6.98 -7.07
C LEU A 253 7.72 8.14 -6.24
N VAL A 254 8.02 9.27 -6.89
CA VAL A 254 8.65 10.44 -6.25
C VAL A 254 7.58 11.43 -5.81
N ASP A 255 7.77 12.03 -4.64
CA ASP A 255 6.83 12.96 -4.00
C ASP A 255 5.44 12.37 -3.75
N VAL A 256 5.39 11.06 -3.47
CA VAL A 256 4.17 10.32 -3.16
C VAL A 256 4.28 9.76 -1.74
N SER A 257 3.40 10.22 -0.85
CA SER A 257 3.31 9.64 0.49
C SER A 257 2.45 8.38 0.48
N HIS A 258 2.57 7.58 1.54
CA HIS A 258 1.76 6.38 1.70
C HIS A 258 0.24 6.68 1.66
N LEU A 259 -0.20 7.86 2.13
CA LEU A 259 -1.62 8.28 2.02
C LEU A 259 -2.06 8.59 0.60
N ASP A 260 -1.16 9.15 -0.21
CA ASP A 260 -1.48 9.51 -1.59
C ASP A 260 -1.71 8.23 -2.42
N LEU A 261 -1.02 7.12 -2.09
CA LEU A 261 -1.22 5.80 -2.71
C LEU A 261 -2.59 5.18 -2.40
N ILE A 262 -3.12 5.40 -1.20
CA ILE A 262 -4.40 4.85 -0.75
C ILE A 262 -5.56 5.84 -0.87
N ASN A 263 -5.34 6.94 -1.62
CA ASN A 263 -6.32 8.02 -1.86
C ASN A 263 -6.99 8.57 -0.58
N TRP A 264 -6.30 8.50 0.56
CA TRP A 264 -6.87 8.79 1.87
C TRP A 264 -6.67 10.25 2.31
N THR A 265 -6.40 11.14 1.36
CA THR A 265 -6.30 12.57 1.63
C THR A 265 -7.68 13.15 1.96
N ASN A 266 -7.87 13.45 3.25
CA ASN A 266 -9.07 14.00 3.88
C ASN A 266 -9.82 15.07 3.07
N ARG A 267 -11.16 15.01 3.18
CA ARG A 267 -12.17 15.93 2.61
C ARG A 267 -11.86 17.42 2.81
N LEU A 268 -11.24 17.82 3.93
CA LEU A 268 -10.85 19.21 4.20
C LEU A 268 -9.70 19.67 3.30
N ARG A 269 -8.77 18.77 2.98
CA ARG A 269 -7.66 19.03 2.06
C ARG A 269 -8.20 19.12 0.62
N TRP A 270 -9.14 18.26 0.23
CA TRP A 270 -9.85 18.35 -1.05
C TRP A 270 -10.61 19.69 -1.22
N LEU A 271 -11.34 20.12 -0.19
CA LEU A 271 -12.08 21.40 -0.20
C LEU A 271 -11.15 22.61 -0.26
N VAL A 272 -10.07 22.61 0.54
CA VAL A 272 -9.06 23.68 0.54
C VAL A 272 -8.30 23.70 -0.79
N TRP A 273 -8.02 22.56 -1.41
CA TRP A 273 -7.32 22.45 -2.69
C TRP A 273 -8.14 22.96 -3.87
N GLN A 274 -9.45 22.67 -3.89
CA GLN A 274 -10.36 23.20 -4.90
C GLN A 274 -10.45 24.74 -4.83
N MET A 275 -10.25 25.32 -3.65
CA MET A 275 -10.20 26.77 -3.44
C MET A 275 -8.81 27.40 -3.66
N THR A 276 -7.71 26.62 -3.59
CA THR A 276 -6.33 27.14 -3.62
C THR A 276 -5.57 26.82 -4.92
N GLY A 277 -6.18 26.11 -5.88
CA GLY A 277 -5.58 25.85 -7.20
C GLY A 277 -4.34 24.95 -7.17
N ASN A 278 -4.17 24.15 -6.11
CA ASN A 278 -2.98 23.32 -5.93
C ASN A 278 -3.11 22.02 -6.75
N GLU A 279 -2.19 21.78 -7.69
CA GLU A 279 -2.21 20.63 -8.59
C GLU A 279 -1.96 19.30 -7.85
N ARG A 280 -2.62 18.22 -8.31
CA ARG A 280 -2.30 16.86 -7.87
C ARG A 280 -0.89 16.50 -8.35
N LYS A 281 0.05 16.29 -7.43
CA LYS A 281 1.39 15.79 -7.79
C LYS A 281 1.40 14.33 -8.28
N PHE A 282 0.41 13.52 -7.87
CA PHE A 282 0.30 12.11 -8.25
C PHE A 282 -1.07 11.81 -8.89
N ASN A 283 -1.03 11.14 -10.03
CA ASN A 283 -2.22 10.65 -10.73
C ASN A 283 -2.30 9.13 -10.58
N ALA A 284 -3.08 8.67 -9.60
CA ALA A 284 -3.28 7.24 -9.36
C ALA A 284 -3.87 6.52 -10.58
N ILE A 285 -4.81 7.13 -11.32
CA ILE A 285 -5.41 6.52 -12.51
C ILE A 285 -4.32 6.22 -13.54
N ALA A 286 -3.50 7.22 -13.88
CA ALA A 286 -2.40 7.04 -14.83
C ALA A 286 -1.39 5.97 -14.36
N PHE A 287 -1.12 5.90 -13.06
CA PHE A 287 -0.23 4.88 -12.51
C PHE A 287 -0.78 3.45 -12.66
N TYR A 288 -2.07 3.23 -12.34
CA TYR A 288 -2.67 1.89 -12.50
C TYR A 288 -2.82 1.50 -13.98
N LEU A 289 -3.09 2.46 -14.86
CA LEU A 289 -3.05 2.24 -16.31
C LEU A 289 -1.64 1.87 -16.80
N ASP A 290 -0.59 2.49 -16.27
CA ASP A 290 0.80 2.14 -16.61
C ASP A 290 1.19 0.75 -16.09
N ILE A 291 0.69 0.33 -14.92
CA ILE A 291 0.84 -1.06 -14.45
C ILE A 291 0.14 -2.03 -15.40
N ALA A 292 -1.08 -1.73 -15.86
CA ALA A 292 -1.76 -2.59 -16.83
C ALA A 292 -1.01 -2.68 -18.15
N ASP A 293 -0.52 -1.56 -18.69
CA ASP A 293 0.32 -1.53 -19.90
C ASP A 293 1.61 -2.35 -19.71
N MET A 294 2.24 -2.25 -18.54
CA MET A 294 3.41 -3.06 -18.17
C MET A 294 3.08 -4.55 -18.17
N LEU A 295 1.97 -4.96 -17.54
CA LEU A 295 1.54 -6.36 -17.51
C LEU A 295 1.29 -6.90 -18.93
N ALA A 296 0.61 -6.11 -19.78
CA ALA A 296 0.35 -6.48 -21.17
C ALA A 296 1.64 -6.70 -21.97
N LYS A 297 2.62 -5.78 -21.84
CA LYS A 297 3.92 -5.86 -22.52
C LYS A 297 4.77 -7.04 -22.09
N GLU A 298 4.69 -7.40 -20.81
CA GLU A 298 5.36 -8.58 -20.26
C GLU A 298 4.60 -9.88 -20.57
N GLY A 299 3.45 -9.79 -21.26
CA GLY A 299 2.68 -10.91 -21.78
C GLY A 299 1.67 -11.53 -20.80
N PHE A 300 1.35 -10.82 -19.72
CA PHE A 300 0.36 -11.20 -18.71
C PHE A 300 -1.05 -10.71 -19.01
#